data_AF-A0A832U5S9-F1
#
_entry.id   AF-A0A832U5S9-F1
#
_cell.length_a   1.000
_cell.length_b   1.000
_cell.length_c   1.000
_cell.angle_alpha   90.00
_cell.angle_beta   90.00
_cell.angle_gamma   90.00
#
_symmetry.space_group_name_H-M   'P 1'
#
loop_
_entity.id
_entity.type
_entity.pdbx_description
1 polymer ?
#
loop_
_entity_poly.entity_id
_entity_poly.type
_entity_poly.pdbx_seq_one_letter_code
_entity_poly.pdbx_strand_id
1 'polypeptide(L)'
;IFFNDALINMTGFSRDDLKNISFPDLLCFNGKENILAVLNSKTKDSIFSYTTTGSVMNKSGGDIFCEIKFDFLDREGTKTILASFKEIDQTKGINLSPLISEKLDSIKRLSASLSHEINNPLNVIVNYLYIIENTKDEEKRNQYIKTVNYEVERIAGILNWLLDFSSYMHGEISAIDVDSEIKKAIELVENDFSSKNISISLKECGDCIVPFTEGQLQRAVMNLLFNAKDAVINIDRNATVKIETIKNEDYIEIRVSDNGIGIPPENLERIFDPFYTTKSFTNNRGIGLPMTHRIIESHGGKMFVDSTINKGTTVKICLSRGRTNGKR
;
A
#
# COMPACT_ATOMS: atom_id res chain seq x y z
N ILE A 1 -21.84 17.40 -23.81
CA ILE A 1 -22.06 16.30 -22.85
C ILE A 1 -22.98 15.29 -23.51
N PHE A 2 -22.63 14.00 -23.49
CA PHE A 2 -23.39 12.93 -24.12
C PHE A 2 -23.71 11.86 -23.09
N PHE A 3 -24.94 11.36 -23.10
CA PHE A 3 -25.41 10.30 -22.23
C PHE A 3 -26.00 9.19 -23.10
N ASN A 4 -25.64 7.94 -22.82
CA ASN A 4 -26.18 6.79 -23.54
C ASN A 4 -27.55 6.36 -22.97
N ASP A 5 -28.28 5.52 -23.72
CA ASP A 5 -29.60 5.05 -23.31
C ASP A 5 -29.56 4.17 -22.06
N ALA A 6 -28.44 3.49 -21.81
CA ALA A 6 -28.25 2.71 -20.59
C ALA A 6 -28.31 3.58 -19.33
N LEU A 7 -27.65 4.74 -19.31
CA LEU A 7 -27.66 5.64 -18.16
C LEU A 7 -29.04 6.28 -17.91
N ILE A 8 -29.75 6.60 -19.00
CA ILE A 8 -31.12 7.13 -18.96
C ILE A 8 -32.05 6.13 -18.31
N ASN A 9 -32.00 4.87 -18.77
CA ASN A 9 -32.82 3.79 -18.23
C ASN A 9 -32.46 3.48 -16.77
N MET A 10 -31.17 3.54 -16.42
CA MET A 10 -30.68 3.30 -15.07
C MET A 10 -31.17 4.38 -14.09
N THR A 11 -30.98 5.66 -14.42
CA THR A 11 -31.31 6.77 -13.50
C THR A 11 -32.78 7.21 -13.55
N GLY A 12 -33.49 6.88 -14.62
CA GLY A 12 -34.85 7.34 -14.88
C GLY A 12 -34.97 8.80 -15.31
N PHE A 13 -33.86 9.53 -15.45
CA PHE A 13 -33.85 10.88 -16.00
C PHE A 13 -33.98 10.87 -17.52
N SER A 14 -34.69 11.84 -18.09
CA SER A 14 -34.69 12.04 -19.54
C SER A 14 -33.36 12.64 -20.03
N ARG A 15 -33.08 12.57 -21.33
CA ARG A 15 -31.88 13.22 -21.91
C ARG A 15 -31.82 14.71 -21.60
N ASP A 16 -32.96 15.39 -21.59
CA ASP A 16 -33.01 16.82 -21.35
C ASP A 16 -32.89 17.15 -19.85
N ASP A 17 -33.41 16.29 -18.97
CA ASP A 17 -33.16 16.39 -17.53
C ASP A 17 -31.66 16.30 -17.22
N LEU A 18 -30.96 15.29 -17.78
CA LEU A 18 -29.53 15.08 -17.56
C LEU A 18 -28.64 16.19 -18.13
N LYS A 19 -29.07 16.88 -19.19
CA LYS A 19 -28.33 18.05 -19.71
C LYS A 19 -28.39 19.25 -18.77
N ASN A 20 -29.44 19.35 -17.96
CA ASN A 20 -29.65 20.44 -17.02
C ASN A 20 -29.05 20.16 -15.64
N ILE A 21 -28.65 18.93 -15.37
CA ILE A 21 -27.96 18.52 -14.14
C ILE A 21 -26.45 18.58 -14.38
N SER A 22 -25.71 19.24 -13.49
CA SER A 22 -24.25 19.20 -13.53
C SER A 22 -23.77 17.79 -13.20
N PHE A 23 -22.79 17.29 -13.95
CA PHE A 23 -22.28 15.93 -13.76
C PHE A 23 -21.85 15.60 -12.31
N PRO A 24 -21.19 16.51 -11.54
CA PRO A 24 -20.90 16.27 -10.12
C PRO A 24 -22.13 16.24 -9.20
N ASP A 25 -23.25 16.86 -9.60
CA ASP A 25 -24.49 16.84 -8.83
C ASP A 25 -25.32 15.57 -9.08
N LEU A 26 -25.03 14.87 -10.18
CA LEU A 26 -25.57 13.53 -10.46
C LEU A 26 -24.93 12.45 -9.56
N LEU A 27 -23.75 12.72 -8.98
CA LEU A 27 -23.00 11.83 -8.11
C LEU A 27 -23.26 12.17 -6.63
N CYS A 28 -23.69 11.20 -5.83
CA CYS A 28 -24.01 11.42 -4.40
C CYS A 28 -22.80 11.23 -3.46
N PHE A 29 -21.56 11.12 -3.96
CA PHE A 29 -20.42 10.61 -3.18
C PHE A 29 -19.60 11.69 -2.43
N ASN A 30 -18.95 11.28 -1.32
CA ASN A 30 -17.90 11.99 -0.56
C ASN A 30 -16.61 12.30 -1.35
N GLY A 31 -16.65 12.28 -2.70
CA GLY A 31 -15.52 12.50 -3.62
C GLY A 31 -15.82 13.56 -4.68
N LYS A 32 -16.89 14.35 -4.50
CA LYS A 32 -17.25 15.49 -5.36
C LYS A 32 -16.09 16.48 -5.54
N GLU A 33 -15.33 16.69 -4.45
CA GLU A 33 -14.16 17.57 -4.44
C GLU A 33 -13.01 17.03 -5.28
N ASN A 34 -12.77 15.71 -5.28
CA ASN A 34 -11.67 15.09 -6.03
C ASN A 34 -11.94 15.05 -7.54
N ILE A 35 -13.19 14.81 -7.94
CA ILE A 35 -13.60 14.88 -9.35
C ILE A 35 -13.43 16.31 -9.88
N LEU A 36 -13.83 17.31 -9.10
CA LEU A 36 -13.64 18.73 -9.42
C LEU A 36 -12.15 19.12 -9.42
N ALA A 37 -11.35 18.60 -8.48
CA ALA A 37 -9.90 18.85 -8.43
C ALA A 37 -9.17 18.27 -9.65
N VAL A 38 -9.52 17.06 -10.07
CA VAL A 38 -8.95 16.42 -11.27
C VAL A 38 -9.42 17.15 -12.55
N LEU A 39 -10.70 17.52 -12.64
CA LEU A 39 -11.26 18.35 -13.71
C LEU A 39 -10.56 19.72 -13.85
N ASN A 40 -10.27 20.35 -12.71
CA ASN A 40 -9.67 21.68 -12.64
C ASN A 40 -8.13 21.66 -12.67
N SER A 41 -7.51 20.47 -12.66
CA SER A 41 -6.05 20.34 -12.72
C SER A 41 -5.53 20.93 -14.05
N LYS A 42 -4.67 21.96 -13.93
CA LYS A 42 -4.09 22.70 -15.07
C LYS A 42 -2.92 21.96 -15.73
N THR A 43 -2.51 20.83 -15.18
CA THR A 43 -1.42 20.01 -15.72
C THR A 43 -1.88 19.34 -17.01
N LYS A 44 -1.15 19.66 -18.07
CA LYS A 44 -1.32 19.12 -19.42
C LYS A 44 -0.81 17.68 -19.43
N ASP A 45 -1.46 16.84 -20.23
CA ASP A 45 -0.91 15.61 -20.84
C ASP A 45 -0.99 14.25 -20.11
N SER A 46 -1.60 14.12 -18.93
CA SER A 46 -1.78 12.79 -18.30
C SER A 46 -3.22 12.26 -18.42
N ILE A 47 -3.44 11.40 -19.42
CA ILE A 47 -4.62 10.52 -19.55
C ILE A 47 -4.62 9.55 -18.36
N PHE A 48 -5.66 9.56 -17.53
CA PHE A 48 -5.82 8.69 -16.37
C PHE A 48 -7.14 7.91 -16.49
N SER A 49 -7.16 6.66 -16.03
CA SER A 49 -8.40 5.90 -15.86
C SER A 49 -8.57 5.53 -14.39
N TYR A 50 -9.71 5.86 -13.80
CA TYR A 50 -10.02 5.66 -12.38
C TYR A 50 -11.31 4.87 -12.25
N THR A 51 -11.32 3.81 -11.44
CA THR A 51 -12.55 3.08 -11.10
C THR A 51 -12.82 3.24 -9.61
N THR A 52 -14.06 3.59 -9.27
CA THR A 52 -14.53 3.74 -7.90
C THR A 52 -15.92 3.13 -7.73
N THR A 53 -16.38 2.99 -6.50
CA THR A 53 -17.76 2.58 -6.19
C THR A 53 -18.47 3.75 -5.53
N GLY A 54 -19.67 4.07 -5.98
CA GLY A 54 -20.46 5.16 -5.43
C GLY A 54 -21.95 4.99 -5.67
N SER A 55 -22.71 6.03 -5.37
CA SER A 55 -24.13 6.10 -5.72
C SER A 55 -24.39 7.23 -6.72
N VAL A 56 -25.33 6.96 -7.63
CA VAL A 56 -25.87 7.94 -8.59
C VAL A 56 -27.31 8.21 -8.19
N MET A 57 -27.71 9.48 -8.23
CA MET A 57 -29.07 9.88 -7.95
C MET A 57 -30.03 9.36 -9.04
N ASN A 58 -31.16 8.80 -8.64
CA ASN A 58 -32.27 8.51 -9.54
C ASN A 58 -33.33 9.62 -9.52
N LYS A 59 -34.19 9.66 -10.53
CA LYS A 59 -35.25 10.68 -10.65
C LYS A 59 -36.26 10.67 -9.50
N SER A 60 -36.38 9.56 -8.78
CA SER A 60 -37.26 9.41 -7.61
C SER A 60 -36.61 9.86 -6.30
N GLY A 61 -35.36 10.36 -6.34
CA GLY A 61 -34.61 10.83 -5.16
C GLY A 61 -33.93 9.73 -4.36
N GLY A 62 -33.86 8.51 -4.89
CA GLY A 62 -33.11 7.39 -4.31
C GLY A 62 -31.73 7.22 -4.93
N ASP A 63 -30.89 6.46 -4.24
CA ASP A 63 -29.50 6.20 -4.64
C ASP A 63 -29.36 4.85 -5.35
N ILE A 64 -28.74 4.86 -6.53
CA ILE A 64 -28.37 3.66 -7.28
C ILE A 64 -26.87 3.41 -7.09
N PHE A 65 -26.53 2.32 -6.40
CA PHE A 65 -25.15 1.93 -6.20
C PHE A 65 -24.54 1.39 -7.49
N CYS A 66 -23.36 1.89 -7.84
CA CYS A 66 -22.67 1.51 -9.05
C CYS A 66 -21.15 1.56 -8.92
N GLU A 67 -20.50 0.71 -9.72
CA GLU A 67 -19.10 0.88 -10.07
C GLU A 67 -19.01 1.94 -11.17
N ILE A 68 -18.17 2.94 -10.97
CA ILE A 68 -18.00 4.09 -11.86
C ILE A 68 -16.56 4.12 -12.33
N LYS A 69 -16.35 3.99 -13.64
CA LYS A 69 -15.04 4.12 -14.27
C LYS A 69 -14.97 5.39 -15.10
N PHE A 70 -14.03 6.26 -14.74
CA PHE A 70 -13.70 7.52 -15.41
C PHE A 70 -12.47 7.34 -16.27
N ASP A 71 -12.59 7.60 -17.56
CA ASP A 71 -11.48 7.71 -18.50
C ASP A 71 -11.33 9.18 -18.91
N PHE A 72 -10.21 9.80 -18.55
CA PHE A 72 -9.89 11.18 -18.88
C PHE A 72 -9.12 11.20 -20.21
N LEU A 73 -9.73 11.73 -21.26
CA LEU A 73 -9.22 11.74 -22.62
C LEU A 73 -8.89 13.17 -23.04
N ASP A 74 -7.73 13.38 -23.65
CA ASP A 74 -7.44 14.60 -24.40
C ASP A 74 -7.67 14.32 -25.89
N ARG A 75 -8.63 15.03 -26.49
CA ARG A 75 -8.88 15.01 -27.93
C ARG A 75 -8.66 16.40 -28.49
N GLU A 76 -7.57 16.58 -29.23
CA GLU A 76 -7.27 17.81 -29.97
C GLU A 76 -7.29 19.08 -29.09
N GLY A 77 -6.83 18.98 -27.84
CA GLY A 77 -6.80 20.09 -26.88
C GLY A 77 -8.11 20.27 -26.09
N THR A 78 -9.11 19.41 -26.31
CA THR A 78 -10.36 19.39 -25.56
C THR A 78 -10.35 18.23 -24.55
N LYS A 79 -10.25 18.58 -23.25
CA LYS A 79 -10.37 17.63 -22.15
C LYS A 79 -11.78 17.03 -22.11
N THR A 80 -11.88 15.72 -22.33
CA THR A 80 -13.13 14.96 -22.33
C THR A 80 -13.08 13.90 -21.24
N ILE A 81 -14.14 13.78 -20.45
CA ILE A 81 -14.30 12.66 -19.50
C ILE A 81 -15.31 11.68 -20.05
N LEU A 82 -14.93 10.42 -20.10
CA LEU A 82 -15.84 9.31 -20.32
C LEU A 82 -16.09 8.62 -18.98
N ALA A 83 -17.31 8.73 -18.45
CA ALA A 83 -17.73 7.98 -17.28
C ALA A 83 -18.58 6.79 -17.72
N SER A 84 -18.27 5.61 -17.19
CA SER A 84 -19.05 4.38 -17.39
C SER A 84 -19.57 3.89 -16.05
N PHE A 85 -20.83 3.50 -16.02
CA PHE A 85 -21.55 3.13 -14.80
C PHE A 85 -22.02 1.69 -14.93
N LYS A 86 -21.82 0.90 -13.89
CA LYS A 86 -22.32 -0.47 -13.79
C LYS A 86 -23.08 -0.61 -12.49
N GLU A 87 -24.39 -0.77 -12.60
CA GLU A 87 -25.28 -0.99 -11.45
C GLU A 87 -24.86 -2.24 -10.66
N ILE A 88 -24.89 -2.12 -9.33
CA ILE A 88 -24.59 -3.21 -8.39
C ILE A 88 -25.88 -3.51 -7.62
N ASP A 89 -26.44 -4.69 -7.83
CA ASP A 89 -27.65 -5.18 -7.17
C ASP A 89 -27.35 -5.51 -5.69
N GLN A 90 -27.96 -4.77 -4.75
CA GLN A 90 -27.80 -4.99 -3.31
C GLN A 90 -28.36 -6.34 -2.83
N THR A 91 -29.33 -6.91 -3.55
CA THR A 91 -30.08 -8.11 -3.15
C THR A 91 -29.48 -9.41 -3.65
N LYS A 92 -28.67 -9.38 -4.72
CA LYS A 92 -27.84 -10.51 -5.14
C LYS A 92 -26.52 -10.44 -4.40
N GLY A 93 -26.56 -10.88 -3.14
CA GLY A 93 -25.42 -10.93 -2.25
C GLY A 93 -24.17 -11.40 -2.98
N ILE A 94 -23.14 -10.55 -2.95
CA ILE A 94 -21.75 -11.00 -3.01
C ILE A 94 -21.45 -11.79 -4.31
N ASN A 95 -21.85 -11.28 -5.48
CA ASN A 95 -20.96 -11.42 -6.63
C ASN A 95 -19.85 -10.40 -6.42
N LEU A 96 -18.93 -10.77 -5.53
CA LEU A 96 -17.64 -10.14 -5.39
C LEU A 96 -17.11 -9.93 -6.80
N SER A 97 -16.72 -8.70 -7.14
CA SER A 97 -15.89 -8.54 -8.32
C SER A 97 -14.75 -9.56 -8.23
N PRO A 98 -14.24 -10.13 -9.33
CA PRO A 98 -13.16 -11.14 -9.27
C PRO A 98 -12.03 -10.71 -8.32
N LEU A 99 -11.74 -9.40 -8.30
CA LEU A 99 -10.84 -8.73 -7.38
C LEU A 99 -11.26 -8.82 -5.90
N ILE A 100 -12.52 -8.55 -5.55
CA ILE A 100 -12.99 -8.67 -4.17
C ILE A 100 -13.12 -10.16 -3.77
N SER A 101 -13.35 -11.09 -4.71
CA SER A 101 -13.46 -12.53 -4.43
C SER A 101 -12.09 -13.10 -4.12
N GLU A 102 -11.09 -12.76 -4.93
CA GLU A 102 -9.68 -13.05 -4.69
C GLU A 102 -9.19 -12.40 -3.38
N LYS A 103 -9.66 -11.18 -3.07
CA LYS A 103 -9.39 -10.45 -1.82
C LYS A 103 -10.04 -11.09 -0.60
N LEU A 104 -11.29 -11.54 -0.68
CA LEU A 104 -11.98 -12.23 0.41
C LEU A 104 -11.46 -13.65 0.61
N ASP A 105 -11.10 -14.35 -0.45
CA ASP A 105 -10.46 -15.67 -0.32
C ASP A 105 -9.05 -15.55 0.26
N SER A 106 -8.32 -14.48 -0.06
CA SER A 106 -7.04 -14.15 0.60
C SER A 106 -7.26 -13.85 2.08
N ILE A 107 -8.26 -13.02 2.44
CA ILE A 107 -8.62 -12.75 3.84
C ILE A 107 -9.07 -14.02 4.56
N LYS A 108 -9.88 -14.88 3.95
CA LYS A 108 -10.35 -16.13 4.56
C LYS A 108 -9.20 -17.10 4.84
N ARG A 109 -8.25 -17.24 3.90
CA ARG A 109 -7.04 -18.06 4.10
C ARG A 109 -6.14 -17.46 5.19
N LEU A 110 -5.98 -16.13 5.19
CA LEU A 110 -5.20 -15.42 6.19
C LEU A 110 -5.85 -15.49 7.57
N SER A 111 -7.16 -15.35 7.72
CA SER A 111 -7.86 -15.37 9.02
C SER A 111 -7.69 -16.68 9.79
N ALA A 112 -7.73 -17.83 9.10
CA ALA A 112 -7.46 -19.12 9.73
C ALA A 112 -6.00 -19.22 10.20
N SER A 113 -5.04 -18.82 9.35
CA SER A 113 -3.61 -18.75 9.73
C SER A 113 -3.36 -17.79 10.89
N LEU A 114 -3.99 -16.61 10.85
CA LEU A 114 -3.84 -15.57 11.86
C LEU A 114 -4.42 -15.96 13.21
N SER A 115 -5.56 -16.67 13.21
CA SER A 115 -6.13 -17.21 14.44
C SER A 115 -5.15 -18.19 15.09
N HIS A 116 -4.53 -19.07 14.30
CA HIS A 116 -3.48 -19.95 14.78
C HIS A 116 -2.24 -19.17 15.25
N GLU A 117 -1.80 -18.15 14.52
CA GLU A 117 -0.63 -17.34 14.86
C GLU A 117 -0.84 -16.37 16.02
N ILE A 118 -2.07 -16.00 16.37
CA ILE A 118 -2.41 -15.26 17.59
C ILE A 118 -2.54 -16.22 18.77
N ASN A 119 -3.16 -17.39 18.56
CA ASN A 119 -3.31 -18.39 19.63
C ASN A 119 -1.97 -18.96 20.09
N ASN A 120 -0.99 -19.10 19.18
CA ASN A 120 0.36 -19.57 19.51
C ASN A 120 1.09 -18.71 20.58
N PRO A 121 1.35 -17.40 20.37
CA PRO A 121 1.97 -16.53 21.36
C PRO A 121 1.12 -16.43 22.63
N LEU A 122 -0.21 -16.46 22.51
CA LEU A 122 -1.11 -16.40 23.67
C LEU A 122 -0.96 -17.63 24.58
N ASN A 123 -0.84 -18.83 24.01
CA ASN A 123 -0.54 -20.05 24.76
C ASN A 123 0.83 -20.00 25.44
N VAL A 124 1.84 -19.42 24.76
CA VAL A 124 3.18 -19.22 25.33
C VAL A 124 3.11 -18.27 26.52
N ILE A 125 2.40 -17.15 26.40
CA ILE A 125 2.18 -16.18 27.49
C ILE A 125 1.53 -16.87 28.70
N VAL A 126 0.42 -17.58 28.49
CA VAL A 126 -0.30 -18.27 29.58
C VAL A 126 0.61 -19.28 30.29
N ASN A 127 1.38 -20.05 29.54
CA ASN A 127 2.32 -21.02 30.12
C ASN A 127 3.45 -20.35 30.91
N TYR A 128 4.07 -19.30 30.36
CA TYR A 128 5.14 -18.59 31.07
C TYR A 128 4.63 -17.83 32.31
N LEU A 129 3.40 -17.31 32.30
CA LEU A 129 2.79 -16.73 33.50
C LEU A 129 2.66 -17.79 34.61
N TYR A 130 2.22 -19.01 34.29
CA TYR A 130 2.17 -20.12 35.25
C TYR A 130 3.58 -20.52 35.76
N ILE A 131 4.58 -20.54 34.90
CA ILE A 131 5.98 -20.83 35.28
C ILE A 131 6.53 -19.73 36.19
N ILE A 132 6.25 -18.45 35.87
CA ILE A 132 6.67 -17.27 36.64
C ILE A 132 6.12 -17.33 38.07
N GLU A 133 4.83 -17.65 38.23
CA GLU A 133 4.19 -17.77 39.55
C GLU A 133 4.88 -18.82 40.45
N ASN A 134 5.41 -19.88 39.85
CA ASN A 134 6.06 -20.97 40.56
C ASN A 134 7.60 -20.85 40.63
N THR A 135 8.18 -19.80 40.06
CA THR A 135 9.65 -19.60 40.00
C THR A 135 10.12 -18.61 41.08
N LYS A 136 10.88 -19.13 42.06
CA LYS A 136 11.47 -18.31 43.14
C LYS A 136 12.74 -17.57 42.73
N ASP A 137 13.48 -18.14 41.77
CA ASP A 137 14.70 -17.57 41.19
C ASP A 137 14.38 -16.29 40.40
N GLU A 138 14.91 -15.16 40.86
CA GLU A 138 14.62 -13.84 40.31
C GLU A 138 15.22 -13.61 38.92
N GLU A 139 16.41 -14.15 38.63
CA GLU A 139 17.01 -14.02 37.31
C GLU A 139 16.21 -14.79 36.27
N LYS A 140 15.81 -16.03 36.58
CA LYS A 140 14.95 -16.83 35.68
C LYS A 140 13.58 -16.21 35.49
N ARG A 141 12.97 -15.71 36.58
CA ARG A 141 11.68 -15.01 36.51
C ARG A 141 11.76 -13.79 35.59
N ASN A 142 12.82 -12.99 35.68
CA ASN A 142 13.04 -11.85 34.80
C ASN A 142 13.25 -12.26 33.33
N GLN A 143 13.89 -13.39 33.06
CA GLN A 143 14.01 -13.93 31.68
C GLN A 143 12.66 -14.37 31.12
N TYR A 144 11.81 -14.99 31.93
CA TYR A 144 10.45 -15.38 31.51
C TYR A 144 9.57 -14.16 31.27
N ILE A 145 9.65 -13.12 32.11
CA ILE A 145 8.93 -11.86 31.91
C ILE A 145 9.32 -11.21 30.57
N LYS A 146 10.61 -11.20 30.22
CA LYS A 146 11.07 -10.72 28.90
C LYS A 146 10.44 -11.50 27.75
N THR A 147 10.31 -12.82 27.90
CA THR A 147 9.67 -13.69 26.91
C THR A 147 8.17 -13.38 26.77
N VAL A 148 7.46 -13.19 27.89
CA VAL A 148 6.05 -12.78 27.89
C VAL A 148 5.86 -11.43 27.19
N ASN A 149 6.66 -10.42 27.53
CA ASN A 149 6.58 -9.11 26.90
C ASN A 149 6.81 -9.18 25.39
N TYR A 150 7.77 -10.01 24.95
CA TYR A 150 8.01 -10.26 23.54
C TYR A 150 6.79 -10.84 22.81
N GLU A 151 6.12 -11.84 23.39
CA GLU A 151 4.93 -12.43 22.77
C GLU A 151 3.71 -11.47 22.78
N VAL A 152 3.57 -10.63 23.81
CA VAL A 152 2.53 -9.58 23.86
C VAL A 152 2.74 -8.57 22.75
N GLU A 153 3.98 -8.10 22.58
CA GLU A 153 4.36 -7.20 21.49
C GLU A 153 4.10 -7.85 20.12
N ARG A 154 4.41 -9.15 19.98
CA ARG A 154 4.12 -9.90 18.76
C ARG A 154 2.63 -9.89 18.42
N ILE A 155 1.75 -10.17 19.38
CA ILE A 155 0.29 -10.11 19.18
C ILE A 155 -0.15 -8.71 18.76
N ALA A 156 0.34 -7.67 19.45
CA ALA A 156 0.03 -6.28 19.09
C ALA A 156 0.48 -5.95 17.65
N GLY A 157 1.56 -6.56 17.16
CA GLY A 157 2.01 -6.40 15.78
C GLY A 157 1.14 -7.08 14.75
N ILE A 158 0.68 -8.29 15.05
CA ILE A 158 -0.28 -9.00 14.21
C ILE A 158 -1.59 -8.19 14.10
N LEU A 159 -2.07 -7.65 15.22
CA LEU A 159 -3.28 -6.82 15.25
C LEU A 159 -3.09 -5.50 14.50
N ASN A 160 -1.97 -4.80 14.73
CA ASN A 160 -1.65 -3.58 14.00
C ASN A 160 -1.59 -3.88 12.51
N TRP A 161 -0.89 -4.93 12.08
CA TRP A 161 -0.86 -5.35 10.68
C TRP A 161 -2.25 -5.62 10.09
N LEU A 162 -3.15 -6.27 10.84
CA LEU A 162 -4.50 -6.52 10.36
C LEU A 162 -5.31 -5.21 10.19
N LEU A 163 -5.18 -4.28 11.15
CA LEU A 163 -5.81 -2.96 11.08
C LEU A 163 -5.23 -2.14 9.93
N ASP A 164 -3.92 -2.13 9.81
CA ASP A 164 -3.17 -1.50 8.73
C ASP A 164 -3.64 -2.08 7.38
N PHE A 165 -3.65 -3.41 7.22
CA PHE A 165 -4.18 -4.14 6.07
C PHE A 165 -5.60 -3.72 5.71
N SER A 166 -6.48 -3.52 6.69
CA SER A 166 -7.84 -3.05 6.48
C SER A 166 -7.92 -1.58 6.04
N SER A 167 -7.00 -0.74 6.53
CA SER A 167 -6.90 0.68 6.18
C SER A 167 -6.25 0.88 4.81
N TYR A 168 -5.30 0.02 4.39
CA TYR A 168 -4.65 0.09 3.08
C TYR A 168 -5.62 -0.17 1.91
N MET A 169 -6.77 -0.77 2.20
CA MET A 169 -7.84 -1.02 1.24
C MET A 169 -8.72 0.21 0.95
N HIS A 170 -8.45 1.34 1.61
CA HIS A 170 -9.17 2.59 1.46
C HIS A 170 -8.17 3.71 1.14
N GLY A 171 -8.20 4.18 -0.10
CA GLY A 171 -7.39 5.32 -0.52
C GLY A 171 -7.55 5.55 -2.02
N GLU A 172 -7.68 6.81 -2.40
CA GLU A 172 -7.80 7.17 -3.81
C GLU A 172 -6.40 7.17 -4.45
N ILE A 173 -6.30 6.58 -5.64
CA ILE A 173 -5.08 6.64 -6.45
C ILE A 173 -5.01 8.05 -7.04
N SER A 174 -3.90 8.75 -6.81
CA SER A 174 -3.61 10.06 -7.37
C SER A 174 -2.26 10.05 -8.10
N ALA A 175 -1.98 11.12 -8.86
CA ALA A 175 -0.67 11.31 -9.45
C ALA A 175 0.28 11.83 -8.37
N ILE A 176 1.23 11.00 -7.94
CA ILE A 176 2.21 11.35 -6.90
C ILE A 176 3.60 11.54 -7.52
N ASP A 177 4.39 12.42 -6.92
CA ASP A 177 5.82 12.55 -7.20
C ASP A 177 6.60 11.58 -6.30
N VAL A 178 7.26 10.59 -6.92
CA VAL A 178 8.02 9.55 -6.20
C VAL A 178 9.15 10.14 -5.37
N ASP A 179 9.88 11.12 -5.89
CA ASP A 179 11.01 11.75 -5.20
C ASP A 179 10.50 12.53 -3.99
N SER A 180 9.36 13.20 -4.10
CA SER A 180 8.71 13.89 -2.98
C SER A 180 8.29 12.93 -1.87
N GLU A 181 7.64 11.82 -2.20
CA GLU A 181 7.21 10.82 -1.19
C GLU A 181 8.40 10.16 -0.49
N ILE A 182 9.49 9.90 -1.22
CA ILE A 182 10.74 9.38 -0.65
C ILE A 182 11.36 10.39 0.33
N LYS A 183 11.40 11.69 -0.02
CA LYS A 183 11.90 12.73 0.89
C LYS A 183 11.12 12.78 2.20
N LYS A 184 9.79 12.80 2.11
CA LYS A 184 8.92 12.76 3.30
C LYS A 184 9.18 11.51 4.14
N ALA A 185 9.49 10.37 3.55
CA ALA A 185 9.85 9.15 4.29
C ALA A 185 11.20 9.28 5.00
N ILE A 186 12.20 9.88 4.33
CA ILE A 186 13.53 10.14 4.91
C ILE A 186 13.43 11.09 6.10
N GLU A 187 12.71 12.21 5.95
CA GLU A 187 12.50 13.20 7.03
C GLU A 187 11.93 12.57 8.30
N LEU A 188 11.00 11.62 8.16
CA LEU A 188 10.40 10.92 9.30
C LEU A 188 11.37 9.99 10.05
N VAL A 189 12.41 9.48 9.38
CA VAL A 189 13.37 8.54 9.98
C VAL A 189 14.74 9.17 10.29
N GLU A 190 14.99 10.40 9.83
CA GLU A 190 16.29 11.06 9.87
C GLU A 190 16.88 11.13 11.30
N ASN A 191 16.05 11.51 12.28
CA ASN A 191 16.46 11.58 13.68
C ASN A 191 16.88 10.22 14.26
N ASP A 192 16.12 9.17 13.95
CA ASP A 192 16.39 7.80 14.41
C ASP A 192 17.69 7.27 13.79
N PHE A 193 17.91 7.49 12.49
CA PHE A 193 19.12 7.07 11.78
C PHE A 193 20.36 7.85 12.24
N SER A 194 20.25 9.16 12.41
CA SER A 194 21.33 10.02 12.89
C SER A 194 21.77 9.63 14.30
N SER A 195 20.81 9.31 15.19
CA SER A 195 21.11 8.83 16.55
C SER A 195 21.92 7.52 16.59
N LYS A 196 21.91 6.77 15.48
CA LYS A 196 22.62 5.50 15.30
C LYS A 196 23.84 5.62 14.38
N ASN A 197 24.25 6.83 14.01
CA ASN A 197 25.35 7.10 13.08
C ASN A 197 25.19 6.41 11.71
N ILE A 198 23.96 6.34 11.19
CA ILE A 198 23.67 5.74 9.89
C ILE A 198 23.50 6.86 8.86
N SER A 199 24.31 6.83 7.80
CA SER A 199 24.23 7.83 6.72
C SER A 199 23.18 7.41 5.69
N ILE A 200 22.22 8.31 5.41
CA ILE A 200 21.26 8.16 4.32
C ILE A 200 21.70 9.06 3.15
N SER A 201 21.67 8.53 1.93
CA SER A 201 21.87 9.31 0.71
C SER A 201 20.74 9.07 -0.28
N LEU A 202 20.27 10.15 -0.92
CA LEU A 202 19.22 10.11 -1.93
C LEU A 202 19.78 10.62 -3.26
N LYS A 203 19.56 9.86 -4.34
CA LYS A 203 19.82 10.28 -5.71
C LYS A 203 18.51 10.30 -6.49
N GLU A 204 18.07 11.50 -6.87
CA GLU A 204 16.81 11.74 -7.57
C GLU A 204 16.99 11.67 -9.08
N CYS A 205 16.01 11.12 -9.80
CA CYS A 205 15.93 11.24 -11.25
C CYS A 205 15.15 12.49 -11.70
N GLY A 206 14.28 13.05 -10.84
CA GLY A 206 13.37 14.14 -11.17
C GLY A 206 12.24 13.73 -12.13
N ASP A 207 11.13 14.47 -12.08
CA ASP A 207 9.93 14.26 -12.93
C ASP A 207 9.52 12.76 -13.00
N CYS A 208 9.20 12.21 -11.84
CA CYS A 208 8.94 10.79 -11.60
C CYS A 208 7.50 10.56 -11.11
N ILE A 209 6.53 11.07 -11.88
CA ILE A 209 5.12 10.96 -11.53
C ILE A 209 4.58 9.56 -11.83
N VAL A 210 3.91 8.95 -10.85
CA VAL A 210 3.25 7.63 -10.98
C VAL A 210 1.84 7.65 -10.36
N PRO A 211 0.91 6.83 -10.86
CA PRO A 211 -0.38 6.63 -10.20
C PRO A 211 -0.17 5.80 -8.93
N PHE A 212 -0.43 6.39 -7.76
CA PHE A 212 -0.30 5.70 -6.47
C PHE A 212 -1.26 6.26 -5.43
N THR A 213 -1.62 5.48 -4.42
CA THR A 213 -2.35 6.02 -3.26
C THR A 213 -1.42 6.86 -2.39
N GLU A 214 -1.82 8.09 -2.10
CA GLU A 214 -1.05 9.04 -1.29
C GLU A 214 -0.62 8.42 0.06
N GLY A 215 0.64 8.64 0.45
CA GLY A 215 1.21 8.12 1.70
C GLY A 215 1.52 6.61 1.72
N GLN A 216 0.97 5.80 0.81
CA GLN A 216 1.30 4.37 0.77
C GLN A 216 2.73 4.13 0.28
N LEU A 217 3.21 4.94 -0.67
CA LEU A 217 4.60 4.85 -1.12
C LEU A 217 5.57 5.29 -0.02
N GLN A 218 5.25 6.37 0.69
CA GLN A 218 6.01 6.83 1.86
C GLN A 218 6.15 5.70 2.90
N ARG A 219 5.05 5.01 3.25
CA ARG A 219 5.07 3.88 4.19
C ARG A 219 5.90 2.69 3.68
N ALA A 220 5.75 2.34 2.40
CA ALA A 220 6.57 1.30 1.77
C ALA A 220 8.07 1.62 1.89
N VAL A 221 8.46 2.86 1.60
CA VAL A 221 9.85 3.32 1.71
C VAL A 221 10.33 3.31 3.16
N MET A 222 9.52 3.76 4.12
CA MET A 222 9.85 3.69 5.55
C MET A 222 10.11 2.26 6.02
N ASN A 223 9.30 1.29 5.59
CA ASN A 223 9.51 -0.12 5.93
C ASN A 223 10.84 -0.65 5.40
N LEU A 224 11.21 -0.28 4.16
CA LEU A 224 12.52 -0.64 3.60
C LEU A 224 13.67 0.02 4.36
N LEU A 225 13.51 1.28 4.76
CA LEU A 225 14.48 1.99 5.57
C LEU A 225 14.67 1.31 6.93
N PHE A 226 13.61 0.95 7.65
CA PHE A 226 13.75 0.23 8.92
C PHE A 226 14.40 -1.15 8.75
N ASN A 227 14.08 -1.86 7.67
CA ASN A 227 14.75 -3.13 7.34
C ASN A 227 16.25 -2.94 7.12
N ALA A 228 16.64 -1.89 6.39
CA ALA A 228 18.02 -1.50 6.14
C ALA A 228 18.74 -1.09 7.44
N LYS A 229 18.09 -0.28 8.29
CA LYS A 229 18.60 0.13 9.60
C LYS A 229 19.01 -1.07 10.45
N ASP A 230 18.12 -2.04 10.57
CA ASP A 230 18.37 -3.24 11.36
C ASP A 230 19.49 -4.11 10.77
N ALA A 231 19.70 -4.05 9.45
CA ALA A 231 20.78 -4.78 8.78
C ALA A 231 22.15 -4.13 9.01
N VAL A 232 22.21 -2.82 9.29
CA VAL A 232 23.46 -2.07 9.42
C VAL A 232 23.86 -1.73 10.86
N ILE A 233 22.98 -1.91 11.85
CA ILE A 233 23.23 -1.41 13.22
C ILE A 233 24.36 -2.14 13.97
N ASN A 234 24.70 -3.36 13.56
CA ASN A 234 25.68 -4.23 14.23
C ASN A 234 26.87 -4.60 13.32
N ILE A 235 27.20 -3.77 12.33
CA ILE A 235 28.33 -4.03 11.43
C ILE A 235 29.57 -3.26 11.89
N ASP A 236 30.76 -3.86 11.70
CA ASP A 236 32.05 -3.24 12.04
C ASP A 236 32.55 -2.24 10.96
N ARG A 237 31.64 -1.49 10.34
CA ARG A 237 31.93 -0.52 9.28
C ARG A 237 30.92 0.62 9.28
N ASN A 238 31.22 1.70 8.55
CA ASN A 238 30.32 2.84 8.42
C ASN A 238 28.98 2.40 7.84
N ALA A 239 27.91 2.56 8.60
CA ALA A 239 26.56 2.20 8.19
C ALA A 239 26.02 3.19 7.15
N THR A 240 25.65 2.69 5.98
CA THR A 240 25.13 3.51 4.88
C THR A 240 23.88 2.90 4.28
N VAL A 241 22.90 3.74 4.03
CA VAL A 241 21.69 3.43 3.27
C VAL A 241 21.58 4.40 2.10
N LYS A 242 21.40 3.87 0.89
CA LYS A 242 21.34 4.61 -0.35
C LYS A 242 20.00 4.39 -1.03
N ILE A 243 19.32 5.48 -1.36
CA ILE A 243 18.10 5.47 -2.15
C ILE A 243 18.39 6.09 -3.51
N GLU A 244 18.01 5.42 -4.59
CA GLU A 244 18.13 5.95 -5.95
C GLU A 244 16.81 5.80 -6.69
N THR A 245 16.36 6.86 -7.33
CA THR A 245 15.28 6.81 -8.32
C THR A 245 15.87 6.88 -9.72
N ILE A 246 15.35 6.04 -10.61
CA ILE A 246 15.81 5.93 -12.00
C ILE A 246 14.59 5.95 -12.90
N LYS A 247 14.56 6.93 -13.79
CA LYS A 247 13.52 7.08 -14.81
C LYS A 247 13.85 6.21 -16.02
N ASN A 248 12.99 5.24 -16.30
CA ASN A 248 13.00 4.50 -17.55
C ASN A 248 11.84 4.98 -18.45
N GLU A 249 11.77 4.46 -19.68
CA GLU A 249 10.72 4.84 -20.64
C GLU A 249 9.32 4.58 -20.07
N ASP A 250 9.05 3.35 -19.62
CA ASP A 250 7.72 2.91 -19.19
C ASP A 250 7.51 2.86 -17.66
N TYR A 251 8.57 2.97 -16.87
CA TYR A 251 8.50 2.78 -15.41
C TYR A 251 9.51 3.64 -14.65
N ILE A 252 9.22 3.90 -13.38
CA ILE A 252 10.17 4.44 -12.40
C ILE A 252 10.72 3.29 -11.58
N GLU A 253 12.04 3.19 -11.50
CA GLU A 253 12.73 2.25 -10.63
C GLU A 253 13.18 2.97 -9.36
N ILE A 254 12.88 2.40 -8.20
CA ILE A 254 13.36 2.85 -6.89
C ILE A 254 14.28 1.75 -6.36
N ARG A 255 15.51 2.11 -5.99
CA ARG A 255 16.47 1.21 -5.33
C ARG A 255 16.71 1.68 -3.91
N VAL A 256 16.53 0.80 -2.94
CA VAL A 256 16.94 1.02 -1.54
C VAL A 256 18.03 0.01 -1.24
N SER A 257 19.25 0.50 -1.00
CA SER A 257 20.44 -0.34 -0.79
C SER A 257 21.07 -0.07 0.57
N ASP A 258 21.37 -1.11 1.33
CA ASP A 258 22.16 -1.06 2.54
C ASP A 258 23.50 -1.77 2.36
N ASN A 259 24.47 -1.44 3.21
CA ASN A 259 25.74 -2.16 3.31
C ASN A 259 25.81 -3.07 4.54
N GLY A 260 24.66 -3.62 4.94
CA GLY A 260 24.49 -4.39 6.16
C GLY A 260 25.01 -5.83 6.08
N ILE A 261 24.51 -6.67 6.98
CA ILE A 261 24.84 -8.09 7.09
C ILE A 261 24.38 -8.94 5.90
N GLY A 262 23.44 -8.45 5.09
CA GLY A 262 22.83 -9.20 3.99
C GLY A 262 21.87 -10.31 4.45
N ILE A 263 21.21 -10.96 3.50
CA ILE A 263 20.23 -12.02 3.67
C ILE A 263 20.81 -13.32 3.10
N PRO A 264 20.82 -14.42 3.87
CA PRO A 264 21.23 -15.73 3.34
C PRO A 264 20.32 -16.20 2.18
N PRO A 265 20.88 -16.83 1.13
CA PRO A 265 20.11 -17.26 -0.04
C PRO A 265 18.89 -18.14 0.29
N GLU A 266 19.01 -19.02 1.27
CA GLU A 266 17.94 -19.91 1.74
C GLU A 266 16.71 -19.16 2.30
N ASN A 267 16.88 -17.91 2.69
CA ASN A 267 15.81 -17.10 3.26
C ASN A 267 15.14 -16.21 2.20
N LEU A 268 15.77 -15.97 1.04
CA LEU A 268 15.31 -15.03 0.01
C LEU A 268 13.93 -15.40 -0.56
N GLU A 269 13.59 -16.68 -0.64
CA GLU A 269 12.27 -17.12 -1.11
C GLU A 269 11.15 -16.84 -0.09
N ARG A 270 11.52 -16.74 1.19
CA ARG A 270 10.58 -16.67 2.32
C ARG A 270 10.44 -15.27 2.90
N ILE A 271 11.29 -14.31 2.52
CA ILE A 271 11.23 -12.93 3.05
C ILE A 271 9.91 -12.19 2.74
N PHE A 272 9.14 -12.69 1.77
CA PHE A 272 7.81 -12.18 1.43
C PHE A 272 6.67 -12.91 2.16
N ASP A 273 6.97 -13.99 2.88
CA ASP A 273 6.01 -14.69 3.72
C ASP A 273 5.70 -13.82 4.95
N PRO A 274 4.41 -13.54 5.23
CA PRO A 274 4.03 -12.86 6.46
C PRO A 274 4.61 -13.55 7.71
N PHE A 275 5.08 -12.76 8.67
CA PHE A 275 5.62 -13.18 9.97
C PHE A 275 6.93 -13.98 9.91
N TYR A 276 7.42 -14.29 8.72
CA TYR A 276 8.74 -14.88 8.58
C TYR A 276 9.81 -13.84 8.88
N THR A 277 10.62 -14.11 9.91
CA THR A 277 11.77 -13.29 10.27
C THR A 277 12.85 -14.16 10.87
N THR A 278 14.10 -13.86 10.52
CA THR A 278 15.29 -14.44 11.16
C THR A 278 15.79 -13.58 12.32
N LYS A 279 15.19 -12.40 12.53
CA LYS A 279 15.55 -11.45 13.58
C LYS A 279 14.65 -11.71 14.79
N SER A 280 15.20 -12.34 15.82
CA SER A 280 14.45 -12.78 17.01
C SER A 280 14.16 -11.69 18.04
N PHE A 281 14.62 -10.44 17.85
CA PHE A 281 14.58 -9.40 18.91
C PHE A 281 14.36 -7.95 18.44
N THR A 282 13.93 -7.71 17.21
CA THR A 282 13.72 -6.34 16.68
C THR A 282 12.24 -6.05 16.44
N ASN A 283 11.84 -4.78 16.53
CA ASN A 283 10.51 -4.27 16.14
C ASN A 283 10.05 -4.71 14.73
N ASN A 284 10.94 -5.27 13.92
CA ASN A 284 10.66 -5.92 12.64
C ASN A 284 10.12 -7.35 12.80
N ARG A 285 8.79 -7.43 12.94
CA ARG A 285 7.99 -8.65 13.17
C ARG A 285 7.78 -9.54 11.94
N GLY A 286 8.63 -9.42 10.91
CA GLY A 286 8.45 -10.13 9.63
C GLY A 286 7.26 -9.63 8.81
N ILE A 287 6.83 -8.38 9.04
CA ILE A 287 5.60 -7.82 8.45
C ILE A 287 5.91 -6.74 7.41
N GLY A 288 6.96 -5.94 7.62
CA GLY A 288 7.23 -4.76 6.79
C GLY A 288 7.51 -5.08 5.33
N LEU A 289 8.27 -6.14 5.04
CA LEU A 289 8.61 -6.52 3.66
C LEU A 289 7.42 -7.15 2.91
N PRO A 290 6.66 -8.11 3.50
CA PRO A 290 5.40 -8.57 2.92
C PRO A 290 4.40 -7.44 2.67
N MET A 291 4.26 -6.49 3.60
CA MET A 291 3.38 -5.33 3.44
C MET A 291 3.82 -4.45 2.26
N THR A 292 5.11 -4.16 2.19
CA THR A 292 5.69 -3.41 1.07
C THR A 292 5.42 -4.10 -0.25
N HIS A 293 5.68 -5.41 -0.33
CA HIS A 293 5.41 -6.20 -1.54
C HIS A 293 3.95 -6.08 -1.98
N ARG A 294 2.99 -6.18 -1.05
CA ARG A 294 1.57 -6.05 -1.36
C ARG A 294 1.17 -4.64 -1.80
N ILE A 295 1.71 -3.61 -1.16
CA ILE A 295 1.50 -2.21 -1.58
C ILE A 295 2.00 -2.02 -3.02
N ILE A 296 3.17 -2.57 -3.37
CA ILE A 296 3.72 -2.46 -4.73
C ILE A 296 2.88 -3.26 -5.74
N GLU A 297 2.52 -4.51 -5.43
CA GLU A 297 1.70 -5.36 -6.30
C GLU A 297 0.30 -4.78 -6.55
N SER A 298 -0.35 -4.23 -5.53
CA SER A 298 -1.71 -3.65 -5.67
C SER A 298 -1.74 -2.45 -6.59
N HIS A 299 -0.59 -1.81 -6.81
CA HIS A 299 -0.41 -0.69 -7.75
C HIS A 299 0.17 -1.14 -9.10
N GLY A 300 0.18 -2.45 -9.39
CA GLY A 300 0.71 -3.03 -10.63
C GLY A 300 2.24 -2.94 -10.75
N GLY A 301 2.93 -2.64 -9.65
CA GLY A 301 4.38 -2.61 -9.60
C GLY A 301 5.00 -3.99 -9.43
N LYS A 302 6.33 -4.03 -9.51
CA LYS A 302 7.13 -5.24 -9.24
C LYS A 302 8.20 -4.95 -8.21
N MET A 303 8.53 -5.95 -7.41
CA MET A 303 9.56 -5.84 -6.38
C MET A 303 10.58 -6.97 -6.53
N PHE A 304 11.86 -6.64 -6.36
CA PHE A 304 12.96 -7.60 -6.45
C PHE A 304 13.93 -7.34 -5.29
N VAL A 305 14.58 -8.40 -4.81
CA VAL A 305 15.58 -8.31 -3.75
C VAL A 305 16.84 -9.01 -4.22
N ASP A 306 17.96 -8.30 -4.17
CA ASP A 306 19.30 -8.83 -4.36
C ASP A 306 20.06 -8.64 -3.05
N SER A 307 20.62 -9.71 -2.50
CA SER A 307 21.33 -9.65 -1.24
C SER A 307 22.51 -10.60 -1.24
N THR A 308 23.61 -10.16 -0.65
CA THR A 308 24.77 -11.00 -0.42
C THR A 308 25.24 -10.83 1.02
N ILE A 309 25.46 -11.96 1.70
CA ILE A 309 25.98 -12.01 3.07
C ILE A 309 27.23 -11.12 3.18
N ASN A 310 27.26 -10.27 4.20
CA ASN A 310 28.32 -9.30 4.52
C ASN A 310 28.60 -8.25 3.43
N LYS A 311 27.78 -8.13 2.39
CA LYS A 311 27.86 -7.02 1.41
C LYS A 311 26.67 -6.08 1.53
N GLY A 312 25.51 -6.59 1.96
CA GLY A 312 24.28 -5.82 2.15
C GLY A 312 23.15 -6.29 1.25
N THR A 313 22.09 -5.51 1.20
CA THR A 313 20.86 -5.82 0.45
C THR A 313 20.45 -4.64 -0.42
N THR A 314 20.02 -4.92 -1.64
CA THR A 314 19.34 -3.97 -2.52
C THR A 314 17.94 -4.45 -2.80
N VAL A 315 16.96 -3.65 -2.39
CA VAL A 315 15.56 -3.82 -2.74
C VAL A 315 15.23 -2.90 -3.91
N LYS A 316 14.69 -3.47 -4.99
CA LYS A 316 14.27 -2.77 -6.20
C LYS A 316 12.76 -2.79 -6.31
N ILE A 317 12.16 -1.63 -6.56
CA ILE A 317 10.74 -1.46 -6.87
C ILE A 317 10.62 -0.86 -8.26
N CYS A 318 9.73 -1.40 -9.10
CA CYS A 318 9.41 -0.87 -10.42
C CYS A 318 7.93 -0.47 -10.46
N LEU A 319 7.66 0.82 -10.66
CA LEU A 319 6.30 1.39 -10.74
C LEU A 319 6.02 1.84 -12.16
N SER A 320 4.91 1.38 -12.76
CA SER A 320 4.53 1.81 -14.11
C SER A 320 4.26 3.30 -14.13
N ARG A 321 4.83 4.00 -15.11
CA ARG A 321 4.37 5.33 -15.49
C ARG A 321 3.05 5.09 -16.22
N GLY A 322 1.95 5.74 -15.83
CA GLY A 322 0.64 5.50 -16.45
C GLY A 322 0.75 5.58 -17.98
N ARG A 323 0.26 4.57 -18.71
CA ARG A 323 0.39 4.53 -20.18
C ARG A 323 -0.34 5.73 -20.81
N THR A 324 0.40 6.58 -21.52
CA THR A 324 -0.17 7.36 -22.62
C THR A 324 -0.47 6.36 -23.74
N ASN A 325 -1.73 6.02 -23.98
CA ASN A 325 -2.11 5.27 -25.18
C ASN A 325 -1.94 6.19 -26.40
N GLY A 326 -0.69 6.41 -26.80
CA GLY A 326 -0.33 6.93 -28.11
C GLY A 326 -0.60 5.85 -29.13
N LYS A 327 -1.83 5.81 -29.67
CA LYS A 327 -2.07 5.12 -30.93
C LYS A 327 -1.27 5.86 -32.02
N ARG A 328 -0.32 5.16 -32.63
CA ARG A 328 0.05 5.40 -34.03
C ARG A 328 -0.95 4.72 -34.93
#